data_AF-A0A7C8PHC6-F1
#
_entry.id   AF-A0A7C8PHC6-F1
#
_cell.length_a   1.000
_cell.length_b   1.000
_cell.length_c   1.000
_cell.angle_alpha   90.00
_cell.angle_beta   90.00
_cell.angle_gamma   90.00
#
_symmetry.space_group_name_H-M   'P 1'
#
loop_
_entity.id
_entity.type
_entity.pdbx_description
1 polymer ?
#
loop_
_entity_poly.entity_id
_entity_poly.type
_entity_poly.pdbx_seq_one_letter_code
_entity_poly.pdbx_strand_id
1 'polypeptide(L)'
;MKAYSYTPIADLLVDLTDTKQQQHSFLVSSAALRTASPVWRKLLDPDSKFAPLETVSVDGHDYRRITVEGVEPESLQILLGILHYSTGNIPKEWKPGPVATTSAFLKFNFSVLRDLALLLDQYDCVAVTSYFAKGWIDSGKGEESGPLWEPEYVRVGFEDWIFIASAFGRLERVACDHITQLVSKELIKDICVDTSEPNDILETKYYRWKEAQLRLRDAGADNGSQTVPVGKPIETREHGGKDFDLVDVNLEMVPQRVLDFILEQRLSTCYQILAPLYQFVQELLDSWTPLLNVYNENTKLCENNECSAIALGTLVQSLNQQGLNHLLTKNLTKDELVPPGRCSLQDLTRKIQALQMTTFKIRNIHRKMESSDIEESIKNAVAVKLRSTIDSDIKVVRTPLSYTNRPIFLRADRDIASTQSKLIRRSLLSQALSAGIIYHILSLRNYLWVLIPAFHI
;
A
#
# COMPACT_ATOMS: atom_id res chain seq x y z
N MET A 1 37.15 -19.74 -3.67
CA MET A 1 36.00 -20.03 -2.80
C MET A 1 36.31 -19.48 -1.43
N LYS A 2 35.44 -18.62 -0.88
CA LYS A 2 35.65 -18.04 0.46
C LYS A 2 34.70 -18.75 1.43
N ALA A 3 35.27 -19.43 2.41
CA ALA A 3 34.51 -20.14 3.44
C ALA A 3 34.40 -19.28 4.69
N TYR A 4 33.20 -19.18 5.25
CA TYR A 4 32.90 -18.46 6.48
C TYR A 4 32.34 -19.45 7.50
N SER A 5 32.89 -19.48 8.71
CA SER A 5 32.41 -20.36 9.78
C SER A 5 31.74 -19.54 10.88
N TYR A 6 30.50 -19.90 11.22
CA TYR A 6 29.73 -19.23 12.28
C TYR A 6 29.74 -19.99 13.59
N THR A 7 30.10 -21.29 13.58
CA THR A 7 30.01 -22.15 14.75
C THR A 7 30.97 -23.33 14.62
N PRO A 8 31.63 -23.76 15.71
CA PRO A 8 32.53 -24.91 15.69
C PRO A 8 31.79 -26.24 15.51
N ILE A 9 30.46 -26.26 15.70
CA ILE A 9 29.60 -27.44 15.55
C ILE A 9 28.81 -27.39 14.24
N ALA A 10 29.41 -26.84 13.19
CA ALA A 10 28.77 -26.76 11.88
C ALA A 10 28.53 -28.18 11.33
N ASP A 11 27.32 -28.41 10.83
CA ASP A 11 26.88 -29.67 10.22
C ASP A 11 26.20 -29.44 8.85
N LEU A 12 26.18 -28.18 8.40
CA LEU A 12 25.55 -27.74 7.17
C LEU A 12 26.46 -26.73 6.44
N LEU A 13 26.63 -26.96 5.14
CA LEU A 13 27.29 -26.07 4.18
C LEU A 13 26.21 -25.34 3.37
N VAL A 14 26.15 -24.02 3.51
CA VAL A 14 25.28 -23.17 2.69
C VAL A 14 26.13 -22.55 1.58
N ASP A 15 25.88 -22.93 0.35
CA ASP A 15 26.52 -22.33 -0.81
C ASP A 15 25.66 -21.19 -1.36
N LEU A 16 26.31 -20.10 -1.69
CA LEU A 16 25.70 -18.94 -2.32
C LEU A 16 26.44 -18.63 -3.61
N THR A 17 25.69 -18.55 -4.71
CA THR A 17 26.17 -17.94 -5.95
C THR A 17 25.64 -16.51 -6.02
N ASP A 18 26.53 -15.54 -5.90
CA ASP A 18 26.15 -14.12 -5.90
C ASP A 18 25.77 -13.61 -7.30
N THR A 19 25.34 -12.35 -7.38
CA THR A 19 24.94 -11.69 -8.64
C THR A 19 26.09 -11.59 -9.65
N LYS A 20 27.35 -11.70 -9.19
CA LYS A 20 28.57 -11.66 -9.99
C LYS A 20 29.13 -13.07 -10.26
N GLN A 21 28.34 -14.12 -10.02
CA GLN A 21 28.73 -15.52 -10.19
C GLN A 21 29.91 -15.96 -9.30
N GLN A 22 30.18 -15.25 -8.20
CA GLN A 22 31.15 -15.69 -7.22
C GLN A 22 30.49 -16.64 -6.21
N GLN A 23 31.22 -17.72 -5.90
CA GLN A 23 30.77 -18.72 -4.94
C GLN A 23 31.30 -18.39 -3.54
N HIS A 24 30.36 -18.30 -2.60
CA HIS A 24 30.59 -18.13 -1.16
C HIS A 24 30.02 -19.34 -0.43
N SER A 25 30.71 -19.80 0.61
CA SER A 25 30.26 -20.95 1.37
C SER A 25 30.26 -20.65 2.85
N PHE A 26 29.18 -21.03 3.53
CA PHE A 26 28.95 -20.74 4.93
C PHE A 26 28.77 -22.04 5.70
N LEU A 27 29.67 -22.30 6.65
CA LEU A 27 29.59 -23.40 7.59
C LEU A 27 28.73 -22.98 8.78
N VAL A 28 27.57 -23.63 8.92
CA VAL A 28 26.51 -23.27 9.87
C VAL A 28 25.96 -24.50 10.59
N SER A 29 25.26 -24.27 11.69
CA SER A 29 24.51 -25.31 12.39
C SER A 29 23.07 -25.38 11.88
N SER A 30 22.68 -26.53 11.34
CA SER A 30 21.32 -26.83 10.92
C SER A 30 20.31 -26.66 12.06
N ALA A 31 20.72 -26.97 13.31
CA ALA A 31 19.85 -26.84 14.48
C ALA A 31 19.45 -25.38 14.75
N ALA A 32 20.38 -24.43 14.56
CA ALA A 32 20.08 -23.01 14.70
C ALA A 32 19.07 -22.54 13.63
N LEU A 33 19.28 -22.92 12.37
CA LEU A 33 18.37 -22.59 11.27
C LEU A 33 16.96 -23.17 11.50
N ARG A 34 16.85 -24.44 11.88
CA ARG A 34 15.55 -25.10 12.19
C ARG A 34 14.81 -24.46 13.36
N THR A 35 15.55 -23.92 14.33
CA THR A 35 14.96 -23.24 15.48
C THR A 35 14.35 -21.91 15.05
N ALA A 36 15.08 -21.15 14.25
CA ALA A 36 14.71 -19.79 13.85
C ALA A 36 13.66 -19.69 12.73
N SER A 37 13.58 -20.69 11.86
CA SER A 37 12.72 -20.65 10.67
C SER A 37 11.89 -21.94 10.56
N PRO A 38 10.56 -21.83 10.38
CA PRO A 38 9.74 -22.99 10.06
C PRO A 38 10.03 -23.55 8.66
N VAL A 39 10.53 -22.72 7.73
CA VAL A 39 10.94 -23.14 6.39
C VAL A 39 12.19 -24.00 6.45
N TRP A 40 13.25 -23.54 7.13
CA TRP A 40 14.44 -24.37 7.34
C TRP A 40 14.16 -25.59 8.19
N ARG A 41 13.25 -25.52 9.16
CA ARG A 41 12.79 -26.70 9.91
C ARG A 41 12.30 -27.78 8.96
N LYS A 42 11.37 -27.45 8.07
CA LYS A 42 10.84 -28.39 7.07
C LYS A 42 11.91 -28.84 6.08
N LEU A 43 12.83 -27.98 5.69
CA LEU A 43 13.86 -28.31 4.70
C LEU A 43 14.94 -29.25 5.28
N LEU A 44 15.32 -29.04 6.53
CA LEU A 44 16.48 -29.69 7.15
C LEU A 44 16.12 -30.84 8.10
N ASP A 45 14.82 -31.09 8.33
CA ASP A 45 14.38 -32.20 9.17
C ASP A 45 14.75 -33.54 8.53
N PRO A 46 15.31 -34.50 9.29
CA PRO A 46 15.68 -35.80 8.76
C PRO A 46 14.46 -36.59 8.27
N ASP A 47 13.29 -36.37 8.89
CA ASP A 47 12.03 -37.02 8.54
C ASP A 47 11.28 -36.30 7.40
N SER A 48 11.85 -35.21 6.89
CA SER A 48 11.21 -34.44 5.84
C SER A 48 11.25 -35.16 4.51
N LYS A 49 10.17 -35.00 3.72
CA LYS A 49 10.11 -35.46 2.32
C LYS A 49 11.15 -34.79 1.42
N PHE A 50 11.79 -33.73 1.91
CA PHE A 50 12.88 -33.04 1.23
C PHE A 50 14.26 -33.69 1.48
N ALA A 51 14.32 -34.88 2.13
CA ALA A 51 15.55 -35.62 2.38
C ALA A 51 15.77 -36.82 1.41
N PRO A 52 17.03 -37.19 1.11
CA PRO A 52 18.28 -36.67 1.69
C PRO A 52 18.94 -35.55 0.87
N LEU A 53 19.49 -34.55 1.58
CA LEU A 53 20.34 -33.49 1.01
C LEU A 53 21.67 -34.07 0.51
N GLU A 54 22.24 -33.44 -0.52
CA GLU A 54 23.59 -33.75 -1.00
C GLU A 54 24.59 -33.59 0.16
N THR A 55 25.53 -34.53 0.27
CA THR A 55 26.61 -34.49 1.26
C THR A 55 27.93 -34.18 0.55
N VAL A 56 28.69 -33.23 1.06
CA VAL A 56 29.97 -32.80 0.51
C VAL A 56 31.04 -32.87 1.60
N SER A 57 32.20 -33.43 1.26
CA SER A 57 33.34 -33.52 2.18
C SER A 57 34.24 -32.29 2.04
N VAL A 58 34.43 -31.54 3.12
CA VAL A 58 35.31 -30.36 3.20
C VAL A 58 36.29 -30.59 4.35
N ASP A 59 37.59 -30.56 4.05
CA ASP A 59 38.66 -30.81 5.02
C ASP A 59 38.51 -32.14 5.80
N GLY A 60 37.99 -33.18 5.13
CA GLY A 60 37.75 -34.51 5.72
C GLY A 60 36.52 -34.61 6.61
N HIS A 61 35.69 -33.57 6.67
CA HIS A 61 34.40 -33.57 7.36
C HIS A 61 33.25 -33.54 6.35
N ASP A 62 32.25 -34.39 6.56
CA ASP A 62 31.08 -34.48 5.70
C ASP A 62 29.99 -33.52 6.16
N TYR A 63 29.59 -32.61 5.29
CA TYR A 63 28.54 -31.61 5.52
C TYR A 63 27.36 -31.86 4.61
N ARG A 64 26.15 -31.66 5.12
CA ARG A 64 24.95 -31.55 4.26
C ARG A 64 25.02 -30.22 3.52
N ARG A 65 24.61 -30.19 2.25
CA ARG A 65 24.71 -29.00 1.40
C ARG A 65 23.34 -28.44 1.06
N ILE A 66 23.20 -27.11 1.12
CA ILE A 66 22.08 -26.37 0.53
C ILE A 66 22.61 -25.21 -0.31
N THR A 67 21.88 -24.86 -1.37
CA THR A 67 22.22 -23.74 -2.24
C THR A 67 21.21 -22.61 -2.06
N VAL A 68 21.71 -21.39 -1.91
CA VAL A 68 20.96 -20.14 -1.91
C VAL A 68 21.39 -19.34 -3.14
N GLU A 69 20.45 -18.69 -3.81
CA GLU A 69 20.75 -17.94 -5.03
C GLU A 69 20.11 -16.56 -5.00
N GLY A 70 20.71 -15.60 -5.70
CA GLY A 70 20.08 -14.32 -6.00
C GLY A 70 20.03 -13.33 -4.84
N VAL A 71 20.93 -13.48 -3.85
CA VAL A 71 21.07 -12.54 -2.73
C VAL A 71 22.51 -12.08 -2.60
N GLU A 72 22.71 -10.84 -2.17
CA GLU A 72 24.06 -10.36 -1.85
C GLU A 72 24.64 -11.13 -0.64
N PRO A 73 25.92 -11.55 -0.68
CA PRO A 73 26.56 -12.31 0.38
C PRO A 73 26.49 -11.65 1.75
N GLU A 74 26.58 -10.32 1.82
CA GLU A 74 26.51 -9.53 3.04
C GLU A 74 25.16 -9.69 3.74
N SER A 75 24.06 -9.76 2.98
CA SER A 75 22.70 -9.94 3.51
C SER A 75 22.56 -11.30 4.18
N LEU A 76 23.07 -12.35 3.53
CA LEU A 76 23.09 -13.70 4.10
C LEU A 76 24.03 -13.78 5.31
N GLN A 77 25.18 -13.10 5.28
CA GLN A 77 26.11 -13.06 6.40
C GLN A 77 25.50 -12.43 7.65
N ILE A 78 24.72 -11.35 7.48
CA ILE A 78 24.01 -10.68 8.58
C ILE A 78 22.96 -11.62 9.16
N LEU A 79 22.15 -12.25 8.30
CA LEU A 79 21.13 -13.21 8.75
C LEU A 79 21.76 -14.37 9.52
N LEU A 80 22.75 -15.05 8.94
CA LEU A 80 23.45 -16.17 9.61
C LEU A 80 24.13 -15.72 10.91
N GLY A 81 24.71 -14.52 10.94
CA GLY A 81 25.29 -13.94 12.16
C GLY A 81 24.25 -13.79 13.28
N ILE A 82 23.05 -13.31 12.97
CA ILE A 82 21.95 -13.19 13.94
C ILE A 82 21.51 -14.58 14.44
N LEU A 83 21.33 -15.52 13.51
CA LEU A 83 20.85 -16.88 13.81
C LEU A 83 21.82 -17.69 14.67
N HIS A 84 23.12 -17.41 14.54
CA HIS A 84 24.19 -18.04 15.31
C HIS A 84 24.63 -17.22 16.54
N TYR A 85 23.90 -16.16 16.91
CA TYR A 85 24.28 -15.26 18.01
C TYR A 85 25.66 -14.61 17.87
N SER A 86 26.20 -14.55 16.65
CA SER A 86 27.44 -13.87 16.30
C SER A 86 27.17 -12.38 16.03
N THR A 87 26.58 -11.70 17.02
CA THR A 87 26.01 -10.35 16.85
C THR A 87 27.03 -9.22 16.85
N GLY A 88 28.31 -9.49 17.16
CA GLY A 88 29.34 -8.47 17.33
C GLY A 88 29.59 -7.60 16.09
N ASN A 89 29.36 -8.15 14.90
CA ASN A 89 29.55 -7.46 13.62
C ASN A 89 28.23 -7.05 12.95
N ILE A 90 27.09 -7.24 13.62
CA ILE A 90 25.79 -6.90 13.04
C ILE A 90 25.57 -5.39 13.13
N PRO A 91 25.32 -4.72 11.99
CA PRO A 91 25.05 -3.29 11.96
C PRO A 91 23.86 -2.94 12.87
N LYS A 92 24.02 -1.94 13.73
CA LYS A 92 22.92 -1.45 14.59
C LYS A 92 21.97 -0.51 13.84
N GLU A 93 22.52 0.18 12.85
CA GLU A 93 21.88 1.26 12.11
C GLU A 93 22.22 1.12 10.63
N TRP A 94 21.31 1.58 9.78
CA TRP A 94 21.55 1.70 8.36
C TRP A 94 22.15 3.06 8.04
N LYS A 95 23.13 3.09 7.12
CA LYS A 95 23.80 4.33 6.73
C LYS A 95 23.48 4.67 5.28
N PRO A 96 22.90 5.84 5.01
CA PRO A 96 22.70 6.28 3.64
C PRO A 96 23.99 6.64 2.91
N GLY A 97 23.93 6.49 1.60
CA GLY A 97 24.95 6.98 0.67
C GLY A 97 25.99 5.94 0.25
N PRO A 98 26.81 6.28 -0.77
CA PRO A 98 27.95 5.49 -1.16
C PRO A 98 28.97 5.52 -0.03
N VAL A 99 28.93 4.49 0.83
CA VAL A 99 29.85 4.35 1.95
C VAL A 99 31.28 4.29 1.39
N ALA A 100 31.99 5.41 1.45
CA ALA A 100 33.42 5.56 1.14
C ALA A 100 34.26 5.27 2.39
N THR A 101 33.90 4.25 3.17
CA THR A 101 34.66 3.90 4.36
C THR A 101 35.66 2.81 4.03
N THR A 102 36.91 3.08 4.34
CA THR A 102 38.03 2.12 4.42
C THR A 102 37.92 1.15 5.59
N SER A 103 36.79 1.13 6.30
CA SER A 103 36.61 0.31 7.49
C SER A 103 36.18 -1.11 7.11
N ALA A 104 36.81 -2.10 7.73
CA ALA A 104 36.59 -3.53 7.49
C ALA A 104 35.23 -4.08 7.97
N PHE A 105 34.30 -3.21 8.37
CA PHE A 105 32.97 -3.62 8.84
C PHE A 105 32.00 -3.84 7.66
N LEU A 106 31.04 -4.75 7.86
CA LEU A 106 29.96 -5.05 6.93
C LEU A 106 29.26 -3.77 6.44
N LYS A 107 29.29 -3.54 5.12
CA LYS A 107 28.62 -2.41 4.48
C LYS A 107 27.12 -2.63 4.51
N PHE A 108 26.41 -1.93 5.38
CA PHE A 108 24.95 -2.01 5.50
C PHE A 108 24.28 -0.86 4.77
N ASN A 109 23.99 -1.08 3.48
CA ASN A 109 23.31 -0.12 2.61
C ASN A 109 21.89 -0.61 2.27
N PHE A 110 21.19 0.15 1.42
CA PHE A 110 19.78 -0.12 1.09
C PHE A 110 19.59 -1.46 0.37
N SER A 111 20.47 -1.80 -0.57
CA SER A 111 20.39 -3.09 -1.28
C SER A 111 20.55 -4.27 -0.33
N VAL A 112 21.47 -4.18 0.64
CA VAL A 112 21.66 -5.21 1.66
C VAL A 112 20.44 -5.31 2.58
N LEU A 113 19.85 -4.19 3.01
CA LEU A 113 18.63 -4.19 3.83
C LEU A 113 17.43 -4.82 3.09
N ARG A 114 17.27 -4.49 1.80
CA ARG A 114 16.23 -5.08 0.94
C ARG A 114 16.42 -6.59 0.80
N ASP A 115 17.61 -7.03 0.43
CA ASP A 115 17.92 -8.45 0.24
C ASP A 115 17.79 -9.23 1.55
N LEU A 116 18.13 -8.61 2.68
CA LEU A 116 17.86 -9.17 4.00
C LEU A 116 16.35 -9.30 4.25
N ALA A 117 15.54 -8.28 3.94
CA ALA A 117 14.09 -8.37 4.05
C ALA A 117 13.52 -9.52 3.18
N LEU A 118 14.06 -9.72 1.98
CA LEU A 118 13.67 -10.81 1.07
C LEU A 118 13.97 -12.17 1.70
N LEU A 119 15.18 -12.35 2.25
CA LEU A 119 15.56 -13.57 2.96
C LEU A 119 14.64 -13.84 4.17
N LEU A 120 14.35 -12.82 4.96
CA LEU A 120 13.51 -12.94 6.16
C LEU A 120 12.07 -13.34 5.82
N ASP A 121 11.52 -12.81 4.73
CA ASP A 121 10.20 -13.20 4.24
C ASP A 121 10.21 -14.61 3.63
N GLN A 122 11.17 -14.89 2.75
CA GLN A 122 11.32 -16.20 2.08
C GLN A 122 11.46 -17.36 3.07
N TYR A 123 12.25 -17.18 4.11
CA TYR A 123 12.48 -18.18 5.15
C TYR A 123 11.58 -18.00 6.38
N ASP A 124 10.64 -17.06 6.36
CA ASP A 124 9.69 -16.81 7.47
C ASP A 124 10.37 -16.74 8.85
N CYS A 125 11.43 -15.93 8.93
CA CYS A 125 12.26 -15.82 10.13
C CYS A 125 12.44 -14.37 10.62
N VAL A 126 11.56 -13.46 10.20
CA VAL A 126 11.61 -12.03 10.59
C VAL A 126 11.72 -11.81 12.10
N ALA A 127 11.08 -12.66 12.92
CA ALA A 127 11.08 -12.54 14.38
C ALA A 127 12.48 -12.48 15.00
N VAL A 128 13.47 -13.16 14.41
CA VAL A 128 14.86 -13.20 14.91
C VAL A 128 15.57 -11.84 14.81
N THR A 129 15.05 -10.94 13.98
CA THR A 129 15.64 -9.60 13.77
C THR A 129 15.02 -8.52 14.64
N SER A 130 14.06 -8.86 15.50
CA SER A 130 13.29 -7.90 16.30
C SER A 130 14.13 -6.91 17.12
N TYR A 131 15.32 -7.32 17.57
CA TYR A 131 16.25 -6.43 18.29
C TYR A 131 16.89 -5.36 17.39
N PHE A 132 17.18 -5.70 16.12
CA PHE A 132 17.92 -4.84 15.20
C PHE A 132 17.00 -4.05 14.27
N ALA A 133 15.86 -4.63 13.90
CA ALA A 133 14.94 -4.08 12.91
C ALA A 133 14.53 -2.64 13.23
N LYS A 134 14.26 -2.33 14.50
CA LYS A 134 13.93 -0.95 14.91
C LYS A 134 15.04 0.03 14.52
N GLY A 135 16.30 -0.29 14.81
CA GLY A 135 17.45 0.55 14.45
C GLY A 135 17.57 0.72 12.95
N TRP A 136 17.44 -0.36 12.17
CA TRP A 136 17.53 -0.29 10.70
C TRP A 136 16.42 0.57 10.07
N ILE A 137 15.19 0.44 10.56
CA ILE A 137 14.03 1.18 10.04
C ILE A 137 14.07 2.64 10.50
N ASP A 138 14.41 2.91 11.76
CA ASP A 138 14.49 4.27 12.30
C ASP A 138 15.62 5.08 11.65
N SER A 139 16.76 4.46 11.31
CA SER A 139 17.81 5.13 10.54
C SER A 139 17.34 5.62 9.16
N GLY A 140 16.36 4.95 8.56
CA GLY A 140 15.79 5.33 7.25
C GLY A 140 14.96 6.61 7.27
N LYS A 141 14.55 7.08 8.46
CA LYS A 141 13.73 8.29 8.61
C LYS A 141 14.49 9.59 8.33
N GLY A 142 15.82 9.54 8.30
CA GLY A 142 16.67 10.72 8.30
C GLY A 142 16.68 11.40 9.67
N GLU A 143 17.63 12.32 9.89
CA GLU A 143 17.57 13.17 11.08
C GLU A 143 16.40 14.14 10.93
N GLU A 144 15.45 14.14 11.87
CA GLU A 144 14.28 15.05 11.91
C GLU A 144 14.66 16.55 12.00
N SER A 145 15.96 16.86 12.01
CA SER A 145 16.52 18.16 12.37
C SER A 145 16.41 19.24 11.28
N GLY A 146 15.78 18.98 10.12
CA GLY A 146 15.75 19.93 9.01
C GLY A 146 14.41 20.00 8.26
N PRO A 147 13.80 21.20 8.11
CA PRO A 147 12.50 21.39 7.44
C PRO A 147 12.50 21.13 5.92
N LEU A 148 13.64 20.70 5.36
CA LEU A 148 13.87 20.48 3.93
C LEU A 148 14.29 19.05 3.60
N TRP A 149 14.39 18.16 4.59
CA TRP A 149 14.83 16.79 4.36
C TRP A 149 13.63 15.88 4.15
N GLU A 150 13.37 15.52 2.90
CA GLU A 150 12.47 14.40 2.60
C GLU A 150 13.09 13.11 3.15
N PRO A 151 12.30 12.25 3.84
CA PRO A 151 12.77 10.96 4.31
C PRO A 151 13.38 10.17 3.16
N GLU A 152 14.48 9.47 3.41
CA GLU A 152 15.20 8.81 2.32
C GLU A 152 14.40 7.69 1.67
N TYR A 153 13.42 7.13 2.37
CA TYR A 153 12.51 6.15 1.81
C TYR A 153 11.53 6.71 0.77
N VAL A 154 11.38 8.03 0.66
CA VAL A 154 10.57 8.69 -0.37
C VAL A 154 11.35 8.93 -1.67
N ARG A 155 12.68 8.79 -1.64
CA ARG A 155 13.51 9.07 -2.81
C ARG A 155 13.28 8.05 -3.92
N VAL A 156 13.33 8.55 -5.16
CA VAL A 156 13.29 7.71 -6.37
C VAL A 156 14.40 6.66 -6.33
N GLY A 157 14.07 5.40 -6.62
CA GLY A 157 14.96 4.25 -6.53
C GLY A 157 14.94 3.53 -5.18
N PHE A 158 14.10 3.99 -4.24
CA PHE A 158 13.92 3.38 -2.91
C PHE A 158 12.50 2.82 -2.72
N GLU A 159 11.80 2.50 -3.80
CA GLU A 159 10.42 2.00 -3.79
C GLU A 159 10.29 0.67 -3.02
N ASP A 160 11.38 -0.11 -2.95
CA ASP A 160 11.49 -1.35 -2.18
C ASP A 160 11.29 -1.15 -0.66
N TRP A 161 11.24 0.08 -0.15
CA TRP A 161 10.82 0.35 1.22
C TRP A 161 9.41 -0.14 1.53
N ILE A 162 8.51 -0.21 0.56
CA ILE A 162 7.19 -0.81 0.79
C ILE A 162 7.34 -2.29 1.17
N PHE A 163 8.21 -3.01 0.47
CA PHE A 163 8.46 -4.41 0.76
C PHE A 163 9.20 -4.57 2.09
N ILE A 164 10.25 -3.78 2.34
CA ILE A 164 10.98 -3.77 3.62
C ILE A 164 10.01 -3.50 4.78
N ALA A 165 9.20 -2.44 4.68
CA ALA A 165 8.21 -2.08 5.69
C ALA A 165 7.15 -3.18 5.87
N SER A 166 6.73 -3.86 4.81
CA SER A 166 5.79 -4.99 4.88
C SER A 166 6.40 -6.20 5.60
N ALA A 167 7.65 -6.56 5.28
CA ALA A 167 8.37 -7.66 5.91
C ALA A 167 8.55 -7.39 7.42
N PHE A 168 9.11 -6.23 7.78
CA PHE A 168 9.37 -5.86 9.17
C PHE A 168 8.12 -5.44 9.95
N GLY A 169 7.05 -5.01 9.28
CA GLY A 169 5.77 -4.65 9.90
C GLY A 169 5.03 -5.83 10.55
N ARG A 170 5.52 -7.07 10.38
CA ARG A 170 5.08 -8.24 11.17
C ARG A 170 5.59 -8.19 12.62
N LEU A 171 6.55 -7.33 12.91
CA LEU A 171 7.10 -7.13 14.25
C LEU A 171 6.30 -6.04 14.97
N GLU A 172 5.62 -6.39 16.07
CA GLU A 172 4.81 -5.45 16.87
C GLU A 172 5.60 -4.20 17.34
N ARG A 173 6.93 -4.30 17.43
CA ARG A 173 7.82 -3.24 17.94
C ARG A 173 8.28 -2.24 16.88
N VAL A 174 7.97 -2.47 15.60
CA VAL A 174 8.48 -1.66 14.49
C VAL A 174 7.31 -0.97 13.79
N ALA A 175 7.22 0.36 13.98
CA ALA A 175 6.18 1.16 13.37
C ALA A 175 6.48 1.41 11.88
N CYS A 176 6.06 0.47 11.03
CA CYS A 176 6.26 0.53 9.57
C CYS A 176 5.08 1.15 8.81
N ASP A 177 3.90 1.28 9.42
CA ASP A 177 2.68 1.76 8.74
C ASP A 177 2.87 3.13 8.12
N HIS A 178 3.55 4.03 8.83
CA HIS A 178 3.84 5.37 8.33
C HIS A 178 4.72 5.36 7.07
N ILE A 179 5.71 4.47 7.01
CA ILE A 179 6.59 4.31 5.84
C ILE A 179 5.76 3.81 4.66
N THR A 180 4.97 2.75 4.85
CA THR A 180 4.10 2.22 3.79
C THR A 180 3.14 3.30 3.28
N GLN A 181 2.52 4.08 4.16
CA GLN A 181 1.63 5.16 3.77
C GLN A 181 2.35 6.26 2.99
N LEU A 182 3.51 6.72 3.46
CA LEU A 182 4.27 7.78 2.79
C LEU A 182 4.76 7.32 1.41
N VAL A 183 5.45 6.18 1.33
CA VAL A 183 5.95 5.67 0.04
C VAL A 183 4.80 5.38 -0.91
N SER A 184 3.68 4.82 -0.44
CA SER A 184 2.50 4.60 -1.28
C SER A 184 1.91 5.91 -1.79
N LYS A 185 1.82 6.96 -0.96
CA LYS A 185 1.34 8.29 -1.39
C LYS A 185 2.20 8.88 -2.49
N GLU A 186 3.52 8.74 -2.38
CA GLU A 186 4.46 9.27 -3.37
C GLU A 186 4.42 8.46 -4.67
N LEU A 187 4.36 7.13 -4.58
CA LEU A 187 4.12 6.28 -5.76
C LEU A 187 2.77 6.59 -6.43
N ILE A 188 1.72 6.85 -5.65
CA ILE A 188 0.42 7.24 -6.20
C ILE A 188 0.52 8.59 -6.93
N LYS A 189 1.26 9.58 -6.42
CA LYS A 189 1.48 10.85 -7.14
C LYS A 189 2.22 10.65 -8.47
N ASP A 190 3.14 9.68 -8.49
CA ASP A 190 3.90 9.33 -9.68
C ASP A 190 3.08 8.53 -10.71
N ILE A 191 2.14 7.70 -10.25
CA ILE A 191 1.27 6.87 -11.10
C ILE A 191 0.03 7.64 -11.55
N CYS A 192 -0.57 8.44 -10.66
CA CYS A 192 -1.75 9.23 -10.96
C CYS A 192 -1.37 10.44 -11.80
N VAL A 193 -1.74 10.35 -13.06
CA VAL A 193 -1.66 11.41 -14.05
C VAL A 193 -2.77 12.42 -13.75
N ASP A 194 -2.40 13.62 -13.28
CA ASP A 194 -3.37 14.72 -13.17
C ASP A 194 -3.59 15.27 -14.58
N THR A 195 -4.82 15.20 -15.09
CA THR A 195 -5.15 15.69 -16.45
C THR A 195 -4.88 17.19 -16.65
N SER A 196 -4.63 17.94 -15.57
CA SER A 196 -4.23 19.34 -15.61
C SER A 196 -2.71 19.57 -15.69
N GLU A 197 -1.89 18.53 -15.49
CA GLU A 197 -0.45 18.63 -15.64
C GLU A 197 -0.07 18.84 -17.13
N PRO A 198 0.98 19.63 -17.41
CA PRO A 198 1.55 19.78 -18.74
C PRO A 198 1.85 18.44 -19.44
N ASN A 199 1.59 18.35 -20.75
CA ASN A 199 1.74 17.11 -21.54
C ASN A 199 3.12 16.45 -21.38
N ASP A 200 4.19 17.22 -21.24
CA ASP A 200 5.55 16.74 -21.02
C ASP A 200 5.70 16.02 -19.66
N ILE A 201 5.00 16.48 -18.61
CA ILE A 201 4.95 15.83 -17.30
C ILE A 201 4.09 14.55 -17.35
N LEU A 202 2.94 14.62 -18.04
CA LEU A 202 2.10 13.44 -18.27
C LEU A 202 2.90 12.34 -18.99
N GLU A 203 3.61 12.73 -20.05
CA GLU A 203 4.46 11.85 -20.83
C GLU A 203 5.59 11.25 -19.97
N THR A 204 6.31 12.05 -19.18
CA THR A 204 7.39 11.51 -18.32
C THR A 204 6.90 10.55 -17.23
N LYS A 205 5.71 10.78 -16.66
CA LYS A 205 5.09 9.83 -15.72
C LYS A 205 4.70 8.52 -16.42
N TYR A 206 4.18 8.62 -17.64
CA TYR A 206 3.78 7.48 -18.45
C TYR A 206 4.98 6.63 -18.92
N TYR A 207 6.07 7.28 -19.35
CA TYR A 207 7.27 6.65 -19.91
C TYR A 207 8.28 6.14 -18.86
N ARG A 208 8.00 6.30 -17.56
CA ARG A 208 8.87 5.78 -16.49
C ARG A 208 8.92 4.25 -16.46
N TRP A 209 8.06 3.58 -17.21
CA TRP A 209 7.91 2.14 -17.24
C TRP A 209 8.46 1.56 -18.54
N LYS A 210 9.55 0.81 -18.37
CA LYS A 210 10.26 -0.02 -19.36
C LYS A 210 10.57 0.68 -20.68
N GLU A 211 11.76 1.28 -20.75
CA GLU A 211 12.46 1.44 -22.04
C GLU A 211 12.45 0.05 -22.70
N ALA A 212 11.77 -0.08 -23.84
CA ALA A 212 11.77 -1.34 -24.54
C ALA A 212 13.26 -1.64 -24.77
N GLN A 213 13.74 -2.79 -24.28
CA GLN A 213 15.07 -3.19 -24.68
C GLN A 213 15.01 -3.22 -26.19
N LEU A 214 15.76 -2.30 -26.82
CA LEU A 214 16.06 -2.31 -28.23
C LEU A 214 16.37 -3.77 -28.50
N ARG A 215 15.40 -4.50 -29.05
CA ARG A 215 15.68 -5.81 -29.63
C ARG A 215 16.74 -5.41 -30.61
N LEU A 216 18.00 -5.74 -30.32
CA LEU A 216 19.03 -5.72 -31.33
C LEU A 216 18.36 -6.53 -32.44
N ARG A 217 17.91 -5.84 -33.48
CA ARG A 217 17.61 -6.48 -34.74
C ARG A 217 18.95 -7.07 -35.07
N ASP A 218 19.13 -8.33 -34.72
CA ASP A 218 20.19 -9.13 -35.27
C ASP A 218 20.02 -8.95 -36.77
N ALA A 219 20.87 -8.10 -37.35
CA ALA A 219 21.09 -8.02 -38.77
C ALA A 219 21.86 -9.29 -39.16
N GLY A 220 21.28 -10.44 -38.81
CA GLY A 220 21.71 -11.77 -39.16
C GLY A 220 20.86 -12.19 -40.33
N ALA A 221 21.52 -12.29 -41.48
CA ALA A 221 20.96 -12.73 -42.74
C ALA A 221 20.12 -14.01 -42.60
N ASP A 222 19.02 -14.02 -43.35
CA ASP A 222 18.42 -15.17 -44.02
C ASP A 222 18.88 -16.57 -43.56
N ASN A 223 17.96 -17.32 -42.95
CA ASN A 223 17.34 -18.50 -43.58
C ASN A 223 16.59 -19.33 -42.54
N GLY A 224 15.26 -19.36 -42.62
CA GLY A 224 14.46 -20.36 -41.91
C GLY A 224 13.10 -19.85 -41.47
N SER A 225 12.08 -20.12 -42.29
CA SER A 225 10.67 -19.85 -42.01
C SER A 225 10.22 -20.56 -40.72
N GLN A 226 10.11 -19.80 -39.62
CA GLN A 226 9.28 -20.17 -38.48
C GLN A 226 8.24 -19.07 -38.27
N THR A 227 6.98 -19.42 -38.55
CA THR A 227 5.82 -18.59 -38.28
C THR A 227 5.61 -18.47 -36.77
N VAL A 228 6.25 -17.47 -36.16
CA VAL A 228 5.96 -17.04 -34.78
C VAL A 228 4.52 -16.50 -34.74
N PRO A 229 3.70 -16.91 -33.76
CA PRO A 229 2.33 -16.43 -33.64
C PRO A 229 2.31 -14.91 -33.47
N VAL A 230 1.56 -14.24 -34.32
CA VAL A 230 1.31 -12.80 -34.28
C VAL A 230 0.56 -12.49 -32.98
N GLY A 231 1.31 -12.17 -31.93
CA GLY A 231 0.76 -11.52 -30.74
C GLY A 231 0.14 -10.18 -31.15
N LYS A 232 -0.95 -9.79 -30.49
CA LYS A 232 -1.60 -8.50 -30.71
C LYS A 232 -0.54 -7.37 -30.66
N PRO A 233 -0.63 -6.35 -31.52
CA PRO A 233 0.29 -5.23 -31.50
C PRO A 233 0.27 -4.61 -30.10
N ILE A 234 1.42 -4.68 -29.42
CA ILE A 234 1.67 -3.88 -28.22
C ILE A 234 1.74 -2.44 -28.71
N GLU A 235 0.93 -1.54 -28.15
CA GLU A 235 1.03 -0.12 -28.49
C GLU A 235 2.40 0.39 -28.04
N THR A 236 3.29 0.60 -29.02
CA THR A 236 4.58 1.24 -28.82
C THR A 236 4.47 2.72 -29.14
N ARG A 237 5.04 3.59 -28.30
CA ARG A 237 5.17 5.02 -28.59
C ARG A 237 6.64 5.42 -28.63
N GLU A 238 7.04 6.14 -29.68
CA GLU A 238 8.37 6.72 -29.81
C GLU A 238 8.45 8.04 -29.03
N HIS A 239 9.44 8.17 -28.15
CA HIS A 239 9.79 9.45 -27.52
C HIS A 239 11.31 9.56 -27.40
N GLY A 240 11.89 10.65 -27.94
CA GLY A 240 13.34 10.87 -27.92
C GLY A 240 14.18 9.80 -28.66
N GLY A 241 13.61 9.14 -29.67
CA GLY A 241 14.29 8.08 -30.43
C GLY A 241 14.34 6.72 -29.72
N LYS A 242 13.51 6.52 -28.69
CA LYS A 242 13.37 5.26 -27.97
C LYS A 242 11.91 4.81 -28.00
N ASP A 243 11.71 3.52 -28.20
CA ASP A 243 10.39 2.87 -28.11
C ASP A 243 10.11 2.44 -26.68
N PHE A 244 8.88 2.67 -26.23
CA PHE A 244 8.38 2.22 -24.92
C PHE A 244 7.18 1.31 -25.13
N ASP A 245 7.18 0.16 -24.45
CA ASP A 245 6.05 -0.77 -24.45
C ASP A 245 5.05 -0.34 -23.37
N LEU A 246 3.76 -0.24 -23.70
CA LEU A 246 2.70 -0.08 -22.70
C LEU A 246 2.69 -1.30 -21.78
N VAL A 247 3.12 -1.13 -20.53
CA VAL A 247 3.05 -2.19 -19.51
C VAL A 247 1.63 -2.18 -18.93
N ASP A 248 0.83 -3.20 -19.25
CA ASP A 248 -0.41 -3.46 -18.53
C ASP A 248 -0.07 -3.73 -17.05
N VAL A 249 -0.48 -2.80 -16.17
CA VAL A 249 -0.31 -2.96 -14.73
C VAL A 249 -1.28 -4.03 -14.27
N ASN A 250 -0.79 -5.26 -14.07
CA ASN A 250 -1.59 -6.30 -13.47
C ASN A 250 -1.85 -5.95 -11.99
N LEU A 251 -3.07 -5.50 -11.70
CA LEU A 251 -3.50 -5.18 -10.33
C LEU A 251 -3.43 -6.38 -9.38
N GLU A 252 -3.39 -7.62 -9.89
CA GLU A 252 -3.16 -8.83 -9.09
C GLU A 252 -1.77 -8.86 -8.44
N MET A 253 -0.80 -8.11 -8.98
CA MET A 253 0.55 -8.03 -8.42
C MET A 253 0.70 -6.91 -7.39
N VAL A 254 -0.31 -6.04 -7.23
CA VAL A 254 -0.28 -4.99 -6.22
C VAL A 254 -0.58 -5.62 -4.86
N PRO A 255 0.27 -5.44 -3.82
CA PRO A 255 0.01 -5.99 -2.50
C PRO A 255 -1.38 -5.57 -1.98
N GLN A 256 -2.14 -6.52 -1.44
CA GLN A 256 -3.51 -6.27 -0.97
C GLN A 256 -3.59 -5.08 0.00
N ARG A 257 -2.59 -4.89 0.88
CA ARG A 257 -2.52 -3.73 1.79
C ARG A 257 -2.51 -2.38 1.06
N VAL A 258 -1.85 -2.29 -0.08
CA VAL A 258 -1.80 -1.06 -0.89
C VAL A 258 -3.16 -0.83 -1.54
N LEU A 259 -3.80 -1.88 -2.05
CA LEU A 259 -5.16 -1.80 -2.60
C LEU A 259 -6.18 -1.38 -1.54
N ASP A 260 -6.10 -1.97 -0.35
CA ASP A 260 -6.96 -1.64 0.79
C ASP A 260 -6.78 -0.17 1.20
N PHE A 261 -5.53 0.31 1.29
CA PHE A 261 -5.23 1.71 1.57
C PHE A 261 -5.81 2.65 0.51
N ILE A 262 -5.64 2.34 -0.78
CA ILE A 262 -6.20 3.15 -1.89
C ILE A 262 -7.73 3.17 -1.81
N LEU A 263 -8.36 2.03 -1.53
CA LEU A 263 -9.82 1.93 -1.38
C LEU A 263 -10.31 2.73 -0.17
N GLU A 264 -9.65 2.61 0.98
CA GLU A 264 -9.99 3.35 2.19
C GLU A 264 -9.88 4.87 1.97
N GLN A 265 -8.78 5.33 1.37
CA GLN A 265 -8.60 6.75 1.04
C GLN A 265 -9.67 7.23 0.07
N ARG A 266 -9.97 6.45 -0.97
CA ARG A 266 -11.03 6.80 -1.93
C ARG A 266 -12.40 6.88 -1.27
N LEU A 267 -12.78 5.91 -0.44
CA LEU A 267 -14.05 5.92 0.29
C LEU A 267 -14.14 7.10 1.25
N SER A 268 -13.05 7.40 1.96
CA SER A 268 -12.97 8.56 2.85
C SER A 268 -13.18 9.87 2.09
N THR A 269 -12.51 10.05 0.94
CA THR A 269 -12.67 11.25 0.11
C THR A 269 -14.08 11.36 -0.48
N CYS A 270 -14.66 10.26 -0.98
CA CYS A 270 -16.05 10.24 -1.44
C CYS A 270 -17.01 10.68 -0.32
N TYR A 271 -16.81 10.18 0.90
CA TYR A 271 -17.61 10.56 2.06
C TYR A 271 -17.48 12.06 2.38
N GLN A 272 -16.26 12.60 2.41
CA GLN A 272 -16.03 14.03 2.66
C GLN A 272 -16.71 14.93 1.63
N ILE A 273 -16.77 14.50 0.37
CA ILE A 273 -17.46 15.23 -0.71
C ILE A 273 -18.98 15.14 -0.56
N LEU A 274 -19.51 13.96 -0.21
CA LEU A 274 -20.96 13.71 -0.18
C LEU A 274 -21.64 14.11 1.12
N ALA A 275 -20.94 14.09 2.26
CA ALA A 275 -21.54 14.38 3.57
C ALA A 275 -22.18 15.78 3.64
N PRO A 276 -21.55 16.87 3.15
CA PRO A 276 -22.17 18.19 3.14
C PRO A 276 -23.43 18.24 2.26
N LEU A 277 -23.39 17.58 1.10
CA LEU A 277 -24.55 17.52 0.19
C LEU A 277 -25.70 16.73 0.81
N TYR A 278 -25.41 15.60 1.45
CA TYR A 278 -26.40 14.80 2.15
C TYR A 278 -27.03 15.58 3.31
N GLN A 279 -26.22 16.24 4.13
CA GLN A 279 -26.73 17.07 5.21
C GLN A 279 -27.67 18.17 4.67
N PHE A 280 -27.29 18.85 3.60
CA PHE A 280 -28.14 19.84 2.94
C PHE A 280 -29.46 19.26 2.44
N VAL A 281 -29.43 18.06 1.83
CA VAL A 281 -30.64 17.36 1.36
C VAL A 281 -31.54 17.00 2.54
N GLN A 282 -30.98 16.49 3.64
CA GLN A 282 -31.77 16.14 4.83
C GLN A 282 -32.37 17.37 5.50
N GLU A 283 -31.62 18.46 5.64
CA GLU A 283 -32.13 19.73 6.16
C GLU A 283 -33.32 20.25 5.32
N LEU A 284 -33.22 20.15 3.99
CA LEU A 284 -34.31 20.54 3.10
C LEU A 284 -35.54 19.63 3.25
N LEU A 285 -35.35 18.32 3.34
CA LEU A 285 -36.42 17.33 3.54
C LEU A 285 -37.13 17.50 4.88
N ASP A 286 -36.38 17.77 5.95
CA ASP A 286 -36.92 17.96 7.30
C ASP A 286 -37.66 19.30 7.41
N SER A 287 -37.15 20.35 6.76
CA SER A 287 -37.83 21.66 6.71
C SER A 287 -39.20 21.60 6.03
N TRP A 288 -39.46 20.59 5.20
CA TRP A 288 -40.75 20.43 4.54
C TRP A 288 -41.82 19.81 5.46
N THR A 289 -41.46 19.23 6.60
CA THR A 289 -42.44 18.65 7.53
C THR A 289 -43.22 19.75 8.28
N PRO A 290 -44.53 19.97 7.98
CA PRO A 290 -45.27 21.14 8.45
C PRO A 290 -45.44 21.21 9.98
N LEU A 291 -45.27 20.08 10.67
CA LEU A 291 -45.53 19.95 12.11
C LEU A 291 -44.32 20.29 12.99
N LEU A 292 -43.11 20.42 12.43
CA LEU A 292 -41.87 20.63 13.21
C LEU A 292 -41.25 22.03 13.03
N ASN A 293 -41.78 22.84 12.11
CA ASN A 293 -41.09 24.03 11.59
C ASN A 293 -41.36 25.34 12.36
N VAL A 294 -41.93 25.26 13.57
CA VAL A 294 -42.34 26.45 14.35
C VAL A 294 -41.16 27.10 15.09
N TYR A 295 -40.02 26.42 15.27
CA TYR A 295 -38.98 26.87 16.20
C TYR A 295 -37.58 27.15 15.60
N ASN A 296 -37.39 27.06 14.28
CA ASN A 296 -36.06 27.27 13.67
C ASN A 296 -36.07 28.41 12.64
N GLU A 297 -36.02 29.65 13.13
CA GLU A 297 -35.98 30.85 12.27
C GLU A 297 -34.67 30.98 11.46
N ASN A 298 -33.60 30.29 11.89
CA ASN A 298 -32.26 30.44 11.31
C ASN A 298 -32.01 29.59 10.04
N THR A 299 -32.96 28.75 9.62
CA THR A 299 -32.78 27.81 8.50
C THR A 299 -33.87 27.92 7.43
N LYS A 300 -34.63 29.02 7.40
CA LYS A 300 -35.60 29.27 6.32
C LYS A 300 -34.87 29.58 5.01
N LEU A 301 -34.68 28.54 4.20
CA LEU A 301 -34.17 28.64 2.82
C LEU A 301 -35.13 29.37 1.88
N CYS A 302 -36.43 29.38 2.22
CA CYS A 302 -37.50 29.99 1.45
C CYS A 302 -38.51 30.65 2.41
N GLU A 303 -39.09 31.78 1.98
CA GLU A 303 -40.08 32.53 2.77
C GLU A 303 -41.48 31.88 2.77
N ASN A 304 -41.83 31.16 1.70
CA ASN A 304 -43.12 30.51 1.53
C ASN A 304 -42.98 29.02 1.16
N ASN A 305 -44.06 28.26 1.37
CA ASN A 305 -44.09 26.81 1.16
C ASN A 305 -43.95 26.45 -0.32
N GLU A 306 -44.44 27.31 -1.22
CA GLU A 306 -44.35 27.12 -2.67
C GLU A 306 -42.89 27.17 -3.15
N CYS A 307 -42.09 28.12 -2.65
CA CYS A 307 -40.66 28.21 -2.93
C CYS A 307 -39.93 26.96 -2.45
N SER A 308 -40.21 26.50 -1.24
CA SER A 308 -39.61 25.28 -0.67
C SER A 308 -39.95 24.05 -1.51
N ALA A 309 -41.20 23.91 -1.93
CA ALA A 309 -41.65 22.80 -2.77
C ALA A 309 -40.97 22.82 -4.15
N ILE A 310 -40.82 23.98 -4.78
CA ILE A 310 -40.10 24.13 -6.05
C ILE A 310 -38.61 23.82 -5.88
N ALA A 311 -37.97 24.35 -4.83
CA ALA A 311 -36.57 24.07 -4.53
C ALA A 311 -36.32 22.57 -4.34
N LEU A 312 -37.13 21.92 -3.49
CA LEU A 312 -37.03 20.49 -3.22
C LEU A 312 -37.30 19.65 -4.47
N GLY A 313 -38.37 19.94 -5.21
CA GLY A 313 -38.71 19.20 -6.42
C GLY A 313 -37.60 19.25 -7.48
N THR A 314 -36.95 20.40 -7.61
CA THR A 314 -35.89 20.62 -8.60
C THR A 314 -34.57 19.98 -8.16
N LEU A 315 -34.26 20.01 -6.86
CA LEU A 315 -33.14 19.25 -6.30
C LEU A 315 -33.33 17.74 -6.48
N VAL A 316 -34.51 17.21 -6.15
CA VAL A 316 -34.85 15.78 -6.33
C VAL A 316 -34.68 15.37 -7.80
N GLN A 317 -35.20 16.18 -8.73
CA GLN A 317 -35.05 15.93 -10.15
C GLN A 317 -33.56 15.92 -10.56
N SER A 318 -32.77 16.87 -10.07
CA SER A 318 -31.35 16.95 -10.41
C SER A 318 -30.53 15.80 -9.82
N LEU A 319 -30.79 15.42 -8.56
CA LEU A 319 -30.18 14.24 -7.93
C LEU A 319 -30.51 12.96 -8.72
N ASN A 320 -31.75 12.80 -9.17
CA ASN A 320 -32.15 11.67 -10.01
C ASN A 320 -31.41 11.66 -11.35
N GLN A 321 -31.29 12.81 -12.03
CA GLN A 321 -30.57 12.94 -13.30
C GLN A 321 -29.09 12.59 -13.19
N GLN A 322 -28.45 12.92 -12.06
CA GLN A 322 -27.05 12.61 -11.81
C GLN A 322 -26.83 11.21 -11.23
N GLY A 323 -27.89 10.46 -10.95
CA GLY A 323 -27.81 9.15 -10.30
C GLY A 323 -27.28 9.23 -8.86
N LEU A 324 -27.66 10.28 -8.14
CA LEU A 324 -27.38 10.53 -6.71
C LEU A 324 -28.66 10.47 -5.87
N ASN A 325 -29.67 9.76 -6.36
CA ASN A 325 -31.00 9.66 -5.72
C ASN A 325 -30.96 8.92 -4.37
N HIS A 326 -29.92 8.12 -4.12
CA HIS A 326 -29.75 7.44 -2.83
C HIS A 326 -29.65 8.43 -1.67
N LEU A 327 -29.13 9.65 -1.90
CA LEU A 327 -29.03 10.72 -0.90
C LEU A 327 -30.38 11.20 -0.34
N LEU A 328 -31.49 10.87 -1.00
CA LEU A 328 -32.85 11.15 -0.54
C LEU A 328 -33.30 10.19 0.58
N THR A 329 -32.58 9.09 0.80
CA THR A 329 -32.88 8.12 1.85
C THR A 329 -32.51 8.70 3.21
N LYS A 330 -33.41 8.60 4.19
CA LYS A 330 -33.11 9.04 5.56
C LYS A 330 -32.20 8.04 6.27
N ASN A 331 -31.35 8.54 7.16
CA ASN A 331 -30.49 7.76 8.05
C ASN A 331 -29.50 6.83 7.32
N LEU A 332 -28.92 7.30 6.21
CA LEU A 332 -27.83 6.59 5.55
C LEU A 332 -26.62 6.46 6.51
N THR A 333 -26.07 5.25 6.57
CA THR A 333 -24.77 5.01 7.21
C THR A 333 -23.63 5.55 6.34
N LYS A 334 -22.42 5.66 6.92
CA LYS A 334 -21.21 6.13 6.22
C LYS A 334 -20.95 5.33 4.93
N ASP A 335 -21.18 4.01 4.98
CA ASP A 335 -20.91 3.10 3.87
C ASP A 335 -22.00 3.15 2.79
N GLU A 336 -23.25 3.45 3.16
CA GLU A 336 -24.38 3.61 2.22
C GLU A 336 -24.39 4.98 1.53
N LEU A 337 -23.66 5.96 2.08
CA LEU A 337 -23.55 7.28 1.48
C LEU A 337 -22.80 7.24 0.14
N VAL A 338 -21.81 6.36 0.01
CA VAL A 338 -21.04 6.20 -1.22
C VAL A 338 -21.86 5.41 -2.23
N PRO A 339 -22.10 5.94 -3.45
CA PRO A 339 -22.97 5.26 -4.41
C PRO A 339 -22.42 3.86 -4.75
N PRO A 340 -23.28 2.83 -4.79
CA PRO A 340 -22.86 1.48 -5.13
C PRO A 340 -22.38 1.45 -6.59
N GLY A 341 -21.10 1.15 -6.78
CA GLY A 341 -20.48 1.02 -8.10
C GLY A 341 -19.16 1.78 -8.23
N ARG A 342 -18.47 1.56 -9.37
CA ARG A 342 -17.17 2.19 -9.67
C ARG A 342 -17.36 3.63 -10.18
N CYS A 343 -17.86 4.55 -9.35
CA CYS A 343 -17.88 5.97 -9.69
C CYS A 343 -16.50 6.59 -9.40
N SER A 344 -15.83 7.17 -10.40
CA SER A 344 -14.57 7.87 -10.17
C SER A 344 -14.82 9.13 -9.31
N LEU A 345 -13.82 9.56 -8.53
CA LEU A 345 -13.92 10.81 -7.75
C LEU A 345 -14.22 12.01 -8.66
N GLN A 346 -13.64 12.02 -9.85
CA GLN A 346 -13.86 13.08 -10.83
C GLN A 346 -15.30 13.09 -11.34
N ASP A 347 -15.88 11.92 -11.64
CA ASP A 347 -17.28 11.83 -12.06
C ASP A 347 -18.22 12.22 -10.93
N LEU A 348 -17.90 11.85 -9.68
CA LEU A 348 -18.67 12.27 -8.51
C LEU A 348 -18.67 13.80 -8.37
N THR A 349 -17.50 14.43 -8.47
CA THR A 349 -17.38 15.89 -8.42
C THR A 349 -18.14 16.56 -9.57
N ARG A 350 -18.01 16.04 -10.82
CA ARG A 350 -18.76 16.55 -11.98
C ARG A 350 -20.27 16.44 -11.77
N LYS A 351 -20.75 15.30 -11.25
CA LYS A 351 -22.17 15.09 -10.95
C LYS A 351 -22.69 16.09 -9.93
N ILE A 352 -21.93 16.35 -8.87
CA ILE A 352 -22.28 17.33 -7.84
C ILE A 352 -22.28 18.75 -8.40
N GLN A 353 -21.29 19.11 -9.20
CA GLN A 353 -21.21 20.41 -9.88
C GLN A 353 -22.34 20.63 -10.90
N ALA A 354 -22.84 19.54 -11.51
CA ALA A 354 -23.95 19.56 -12.45
C ALA A 354 -25.33 19.63 -11.75
N LEU A 355 -25.39 19.62 -10.41
CA LEU A 355 -26.64 19.76 -9.70
C LEU A 355 -27.23 21.17 -9.90
N GLN A 356 -28.51 21.21 -10.26
CA GLN A 356 -29.28 22.43 -10.49
C GLN A 356 -30.48 22.49 -9.54
N MET A 357 -30.78 23.69 -9.03
CA MET A 357 -31.94 23.94 -8.18
C MET A 357 -32.56 25.30 -8.55
N THR A 358 -33.86 25.33 -8.83
CA THR A 358 -34.46 26.40 -9.66
C THR A 358 -34.75 27.72 -8.93
N THR A 359 -34.45 27.82 -7.65
CA THR A 359 -34.61 29.07 -6.85
C THR A 359 -33.31 29.56 -6.23
N PHE A 360 -32.21 28.85 -6.48
CA PHE A 360 -30.87 29.25 -6.07
C PHE A 360 -29.96 29.17 -7.29
N LYS A 361 -29.44 30.32 -7.74
CA LYS A 361 -28.06 30.28 -8.24
C LYS A 361 -27.23 29.86 -7.02
N ILE A 362 -26.71 28.64 -7.01
CA ILE A 362 -25.78 28.11 -6.00
C ILE A 362 -24.48 28.93 -6.08
N ARG A 363 -24.54 30.22 -5.77
CA ARG A 363 -23.40 31.13 -5.72
C ARG A 363 -22.90 31.30 -4.27
N ASN A 364 -23.69 30.92 -3.27
CA ASN A 364 -23.33 31.06 -1.86
C ASN A 364 -22.89 29.75 -1.16
N ILE A 365 -23.25 28.56 -1.66
CA ILE A 365 -22.71 27.30 -1.10
C ILE A 365 -21.24 27.13 -1.52
N HIS A 366 -20.88 27.52 -2.76
CA HIS A 366 -19.48 27.62 -3.18
C HIS A 366 -18.67 28.54 -2.27
N ARG A 367 -19.24 29.68 -1.84
CA ARG A 367 -18.53 30.64 -0.98
C ARG A 367 -18.34 30.16 0.47
N LYS A 368 -19.22 29.29 0.98
CA LYS A 368 -19.05 28.62 2.29
C LYS A 368 -18.16 27.37 2.21
N MET A 369 -18.14 26.67 1.07
CA MET A 369 -17.19 25.57 0.81
C MET A 369 -15.77 26.07 0.53
N GLU A 370 -15.61 27.25 -0.08
CA GLU A 370 -14.34 27.96 -0.23
C GLU A 370 -13.85 28.53 1.11
N SER A 371 -14.75 28.83 2.06
CA SER A 371 -14.39 29.41 3.36
C SER A 371 -14.20 28.39 4.50
N SER A 372 -14.27 27.08 4.25
CA SER A 372 -14.03 26.05 5.27
C SER A 372 -12.99 25.06 4.76
N ASP A 373 -11.75 25.18 5.24
CA ASP A 373 -10.65 24.18 5.32
C ASP A 373 -10.28 23.33 4.10
N ILE A 374 -11.09 23.25 3.05
CA ILE A 374 -10.89 22.40 1.88
C ILE A 374 -10.07 23.17 0.85
N GLU A 375 -10.42 24.43 0.57
CA GLU A 375 -9.58 25.26 -0.30
C GLU A 375 -8.26 25.62 0.38
N GLU A 376 -8.22 25.76 1.70
CA GLU A 376 -6.98 25.96 2.46
C GLU A 376 -6.21 24.65 2.68
N SER A 377 -6.84 23.48 2.81
CA SER A 377 -6.14 22.18 2.74
C SER A 377 -5.59 21.91 1.35
N ILE A 378 -6.33 22.26 0.29
CA ILE A 378 -5.88 22.13 -1.10
C ILE A 378 -4.80 23.17 -1.40
N LYS A 379 -4.97 24.44 -1.00
CA LYS A 379 -3.96 25.50 -1.15
C LYS A 379 -2.74 25.24 -0.29
N ASN A 380 -2.82 24.67 0.91
CA ASN A 380 -1.65 24.30 1.71
C ASN A 380 -0.97 23.04 1.14
N ALA A 381 -1.74 22.08 0.59
CA ALA A 381 -1.17 20.97 -0.16
C ALA A 381 -0.51 21.40 -1.49
N VAL A 382 -0.94 22.53 -2.08
CA VAL A 382 -0.44 23.07 -3.36
C VAL A 382 0.61 24.17 -3.18
N ALA A 383 0.56 24.99 -2.13
CA ALA A 383 1.48 26.10 -1.85
C ALA A 383 2.80 25.63 -1.24
N VAL A 384 2.83 24.45 -0.62
CA VAL A 384 4.08 23.74 -0.30
C VAL A 384 4.84 23.37 -1.58
N LYS A 385 4.17 23.35 -2.75
CA LYS A 385 4.74 22.92 -4.04
C LYS A 385 5.26 24.06 -4.93
N LEU A 386 5.18 25.33 -4.50
CA LEU A 386 5.49 26.49 -5.37
C LEU A 386 6.59 27.44 -4.86
N ARG A 387 7.33 27.07 -3.80
CA ARG A 387 8.45 27.90 -3.29
C ARG A 387 9.83 27.26 -3.27
N SER A 388 10.03 26.07 -3.85
CA SER A 388 11.34 25.38 -3.78
C SER A 388 11.96 25.02 -5.14
N THR A 389 11.82 25.86 -6.17
CA THR A 389 12.61 25.64 -7.40
C THR A 389 12.87 26.94 -8.16
N ILE A 390 13.79 27.74 -7.64
CA ILE A 390 14.67 28.56 -8.48
C ILE A 390 16.09 28.35 -7.95
N ASP A 391 16.99 28.02 -8.88
CA ASP A 391 18.44 27.80 -8.78
C ASP A 391 18.95 26.50 -8.11
N SER A 392 19.27 25.51 -8.94
CA SER A 392 20.68 25.18 -9.19
C SER A 392 20.84 24.14 -10.29
N ASP A 393 21.58 24.53 -11.34
CA ASP A 393 22.15 23.63 -12.33
C ASP A 393 23.10 22.63 -11.67
N ILE A 394 22.65 21.38 -11.50
CA ILE A 394 23.54 20.25 -11.23
C ILE A 394 23.23 19.15 -12.24
N LYS A 395 24.13 18.99 -13.22
CA LYS A 395 24.16 17.84 -14.12
C LYS A 395 24.57 16.58 -13.33
N VAL A 396 23.59 15.89 -12.76
CA VAL A 396 23.78 14.53 -12.22
C VAL A 396 23.73 13.54 -13.37
N VAL A 397 24.87 12.95 -13.71
CA VAL A 397 24.96 11.79 -14.63
C VAL A 397 24.33 10.60 -13.91
N ARG A 398 23.19 10.12 -14.40
CA ARG A 398 22.46 8.95 -13.88
C ARG A 398 22.85 7.70 -14.65
N THR A 399 23.20 6.63 -13.95
CA THR A 399 23.33 5.28 -14.50
C THR A 399 22.01 4.53 -14.36
N PRO A 400 21.43 3.97 -15.45
CA PRO A 400 20.24 3.15 -15.35
C PRO A 400 20.57 1.79 -14.71
N LEU A 401 19.84 1.43 -13.66
CA LEU A 401 19.90 0.11 -13.03
C LEU A 401 19.13 -0.90 -13.89
N SER A 402 19.84 -1.91 -14.37
CA SER A 402 19.28 -3.06 -15.08
C SER A 402 18.56 -3.98 -14.08
N TYR A 403 17.23 -4.07 -14.18
CA TYR A 403 16.45 -5.10 -13.52
C TYR A 403 16.75 -6.45 -14.18
N THR A 404 17.38 -7.36 -13.45
CA THR A 404 17.50 -8.75 -13.92
C THR A 404 16.14 -9.42 -13.80
N ASN A 405 15.60 -9.90 -14.92
CA ASN A 405 14.38 -10.70 -14.98
C ASN A 405 14.59 -11.97 -14.15
N ARG A 406 14.07 -12.02 -12.92
CA ARG A 406 13.89 -13.27 -12.18
C ARG A 406 12.45 -13.39 -11.70
N PRO A 407 11.82 -14.55 -11.83
CA PRO A 407 10.48 -14.77 -11.30
C PRO A 407 10.53 -14.71 -9.77
N ILE A 408 9.81 -13.75 -9.19
CA ILE A 408 9.46 -13.77 -7.78
C ILE A 408 8.50 -14.95 -7.60
N PHE A 409 8.96 -16.01 -6.94
CA PHE A 409 8.10 -17.14 -6.58
C PHE A 409 7.10 -16.69 -5.52
N LEU A 410 5.96 -16.15 -5.95
CA LEU A 410 4.78 -16.04 -5.08
C LEU A 410 4.18 -17.44 -4.93
N ARG A 411 3.98 -17.88 -3.68
CA ARG A 411 3.29 -19.14 -3.37
C ARG A 411 1.93 -19.17 -4.06
N ALA A 412 1.74 -20.16 -4.94
CA ALA A 412 0.41 -20.58 -5.37
C ALA A 412 -0.18 -21.54 -4.33
N ASP A 413 -0.57 -21.04 -3.15
CA ASP A 413 -1.32 -21.83 -2.17
C ASP A 413 -2.82 -21.86 -2.56
N ARG A 414 -3.21 -22.84 -3.39
CA ARG A 414 -4.60 -23.04 -3.84
C ARG A 414 -5.59 -23.45 -2.74
N ASP A 415 -5.13 -23.86 -1.55
CA ASP A 415 -6.00 -24.48 -0.53
C ASP A 415 -6.44 -23.55 0.61
N ILE A 416 -5.96 -22.31 0.66
CA ILE A 416 -6.35 -21.35 1.73
C ILE A 416 -7.63 -20.57 1.37
N ALA A 417 -7.92 -20.39 0.08
CA ALA A 417 -9.04 -19.58 -0.40
C ALA A 417 -10.42 -20.16 -0.02
N SER A 418 -10.58 -21.49 0.06
CA SER A 418 -11.88 -22.10 0.40
C SER A 418 -12.17 -22.09 1.91
N THR A 419 -11.12 -22.13 2.73
CA THR A 419 -11.23 -22.21 4.19
C THR A 419 -11.38 -20.82 4.81
N GLN A 420 -10.70 -19.80 4.28
CA GLN A 420 -10.84 -18.42 4.76
C GLN A 420 -12.17 -17.77 4.36
N SER A 421 -12.74 -18.08 3.19
CA SER A 421 -14.09 -17.61 2.81
C SER A 421 -15.18 -18.13 3.77
N LYS A 422 -15.06 -19.38 4.24
CA LYS A 422 -15.98 -19.97 5.24
C LYS A 422 -15.75 -19.44 6.66
N LEU A 423 -14.51 -19.18 7.05
CA LEU A 423 -14.17 -18.61 8.37
C LEU A 423 -14.56 -17.14 8.48
N ILE A 424 -14.36 -16.34 7.42
CA ILE A 424 -14.76 -14.92 7.38
C ILE A 424 -16.29 -14.80 7.37
N ARG A 425 -17.03 -15.66 6.64
CA ARG A 425 -18.50 -15.70 6.73
C ARG A 425 -19.01 -16.12 8.11
N ARG A 426 -18.36 -17.07 8.80
CA ARG A 426 -18.76 -17.47 10.16
C ARG A 426 -18.40 -16.42 11.23
N SER A 427 -17.28 -15.73 11.08
CA SER A 427 -16.87 -14.64 11.97
C SER A 427 -17.80 -13.42 11.84
N LEU A 428 -18.14 -13.03 10.59
CA LEU A 428 -19.07 -11.92 10.34
C LEU A 428 -20.52 -12.26 10.74
N LEU A 429 -20.99 -13.50 10.56
CA LEU A 429 -22.30 -13.92 11.08
C LEU A 429 -22.32 -14.00 12.62
N SER A 430 -21.22 -14.44 13.24
CA SER A 430 -21.09 -14.48 14.70
C SER A 430 -21.04 -13.08 15.31
N GLN A 431 -20.37 -12.12 14.65
CA GLN A 431 -20.30 -10.72 15.09
C GLN A 431 -21.62 -9.97 14.83
N ALA A 432 -22.31 -10.27 13.72
CA ALA A 432 -23.64 -9.72 13.44
C ALA A 432 -24.71 -10.25 14.41
N LEU A 433 -24.61 -11.50 14.85
CA LEU A 433 -25.51 -12.08 15.86
C LEU A 433 -25.18 -11.64 17.29
N SER A 434 -23.93 -11.26 17.59
CA SER A 434 -23.55 -10.72 18.91
C SER A 434 -23.84 -9.21 19.07
N ALA A 435 -23.94 -8.46 17.97
CA ALA A 435 -24.10 -7.00 18.00
C ALA A 435 -25.56 -6.51 17.92
N GLY A 436 -26.54 -7.38 17.68
CA GLY A 436 -27.95 -6.98 17.60
C GLY A 436 -28.89 -8.10 18.02
N ILE A 437 -29.37 -8.03 19.28
CA ILE A 437 -30.68 -8.53 19.81
C ILE A 437 -30.75 -8.51 21.36
N ILE A 438 -29.78 -7.93 22.10
CA ILE A 438 -29.88 -7.88 23.59
C ILE A 438 -30.21 -6.49 24.18
N TYR A 439 -30.33 -5.42 23.37
CA TYR A 439 -30.58 -4.08 23.93
C TYR A 439 -31.98 -3.47 23.79
N HIS A 440 -33.00 -4.23 23.36
CA HIS A 440 -34.39 -3.71 23.32
C HIS A 440 -35.48 -4.56 23.98
N ILE A 441 -35.15 -5.64 24.72
CA ILE A 441 -36.15 -6.43 25.46
C ILE A 441 -36.06 -6.28 27.00
N LEU A 442 -35.09 -5.52 27.54
CA LEU A 442 -34.96 -5.30 28.98
C LEU A 442 -35.15 -3.85 29.47
N SER A 443 -35.61 -2.94 28.62
CA SER A 443 -35.88 -1.53 28.96
C SER A 443 -37.37 -1.16 29.02
N LEU A 444 -38.27 -2.15 29.21
CA LEU A 444 -39.72 -1.95 29.39
C LEU A 444 -40.30 -2.77 30.55
N ARG A 445 -39.47 -3.16 31.51
CA ARG A 445 -39.89 -3.98 32.66
C ARG A 445 -39.28 -3.45 33.95
N ASN A 446 -39.58 -2.18 34.27
CA ASN A 446 -39.69 -1.64 35.64
C ASN A 446 -40.02 -0.15 35.55
N TYR A 447 -40.97 0.30 36.38
CA TYR A 447 -41.57 1.64 36.49
C TYR A 447 -42.79 1.94 35.59
N LEU A 448 -43.93 1.32 35.90
CA LEU A 448 -45.09 2.08 36.40
C LEU A 448 -46.13 1.12 37.02
N TRP A 449 -46.03 0.94 38.33
CA TRP A 449 -47.15 0.64 39.23
C TRP A 449 -47.07 1.71 40.35
N VAL A 450 -48.23 2.11 40.88
CA VAL A 450 -48.51 3.24 41.82
C VAL A 450 -48.84 4.52 41.02
N LEU A 451 -50.10 4.93 40.80
CA LEU A 451 -51.21 5.12 41.76
C LEU A 451 -52.61 4.87 41.14
N ILE A 452 -53.44 4.11 41.87
CA ILE A 452 -54.91 4.19 41.92
C ILE A 452 -55.24 5.16 43.08
N PRO A 453 -56.16 6.13 42.94
CA PRO A 453 -57.59 5.96 43.32
C PRO A 453 -58.55 6.68 42.34
N ALA A 454 -59.80 6.30 42.11
CA ALA A 454 -60.87 6.08 43.09
C ALA A 454 -62.10 5.40 42.46
N PHE A 455 -62.90 4.80 43.34
CA PHE A 455 -64.23 4.19 43.20
C PHE A 455 -65.27 5.04 42.45
N HIS A 456 -66.19 4.40 41.70
CA HIS A 456 -67.54 4.05 42.20
C HIS A 456 -68.44 3.38 41.13
N ILE A 457 -69.12 2.31 41.59
CA ILE A 457 -70.31 1.59 41.09
C ILE A 457 -70.09 0.63 39.91
#